data_AF-A0A1D6HTL6-F1
#
_entry.id   AF-A0A1D6HTL6-F1
#
_cell.length_a   1.000
_cell.length_b   1.000
_cell.length_c   1.000
_cell.angle_alpha   90.00
_cell.angle_beta   90.00
_cell.angle_gamma   90.00
#
_symmetry.space_group_name_H-M   'P 1'
#
loop_
_entity.id
_entity.type
_entity.pdbx_description
1 polymer ?
#
loop_
_entity_poly.entity_id
_entity_poly.type
_entity_poly.pdbx_seq_one_letter_code
_entity_poly.pdbx_strand_id
1 'polypeptide(L)'
;MAAIPSLLRRLAIVVATTAMVILLPSPSVAGDVFVFPRGLVHFQRNAGDGPAAVLSAFNSQLPGTQSLAAALFAASPELPDAVLAKAFQVGTKEVDKIKARLAPKKA
;
A
#
# COMPACT_ATOMS: atom_id res chain seq x y z
N MET A 1 13.20 -12.47 -34.07
CA MET A 1 13.43 -12.53 -32.62
C MET A 1 13.07 -11.17 -32.03
N ALA A 2 11.90 -11.04 -31.40
CA ALA A 2 11.39 -9.72 -31.01
C ALA A 2 12.11 -9.16 -29.77
N ALA A 3 12.56 -7.92 -29.84
CA ALA A 3 13.18 -7.24 -28.71
C ALA A 3 12.13 -6.91 -27.65
N ILE A 4 12.18 -7.63 -26.53
CA ILE A 4 11.34 -7.35 -25.36
C ILE A 4 11.67 -5.93 -24.84
N PRO A 5 10.68 -5.03 -24.68
CA PRO A 5 10.92 -3.66 -24.22
C PRO A 5 11.69 -3.62 -22.89
N SER A 6 12.52 -2.58 -22.71
CA SER A 6 13.33 -2.38 -21.49
C SER A 6 12.50 -2.36 -20.20
N LEU A 7 11.22 -1.99 -20.30
CA LEU A 7 10.24 -2.03 -19.22
C LEU A 7 10.06 -3.45 -18.62
N LEU A 8 10.18 -4.51 -19.42
CA LEU A 8 10.03 -5.89 -18.94
C LEU A 8 11.27 -6.42 -18.22
N ARG A 9 12.42 -5.73 -18.29
CA ARG A 9 13.66 -6.12 -17.58
C ARG A 9 13.66 -5.73 -16.10
N ARG A 10 12.61 -5.08 -15.61
CA ARG A 10 12.44 -4.63 -14.22
C ARG A 10 11.09 -5.02 -13.62
N LEU A 11 10.61 -6.21 -13.97
CA LEU A 11 9.38 -6.77 -13.41
C LEU A 11 9.71 -7.61 -12.17
N ALA A 12 9.28 -7.16 -10.99
CA ALA A 12 9.11 -8.04 -9.84
C ALA A 12 7.72 -8.69 -9.93
N ILE A 13 7.63 -10.01 -9.71
CA ILE A 13 6.37 -10.75 -9.80
C ILE A 13 5.89 -11.00 -8.36
N VAL A 14 4.95 -10.19 -7.89
CA VAL A 14 4.39 -10.33 -6.55
C VAL A 14 3.14 -11.20 -6.62
N VAL A 15 3.20 -12.40 -6.06
CA VAL A 15 2.02 -13.28 -5.95
C VAL A 15 1.22 -12.81 -4.74
N ALA A 16 0.43 -11.76 -4.96
CA ALA A 16 -0.43 -11.13 -3.97
C ALA A 16 -1.67 -11.99 -3.66
N THR A 17 -1.47 -13.06 -2.88
CA THR A 17 -2.43 -13.28 -1.79
C THR A 17 -2.29 -12.08 -0.80
N THR A 18 -3.15 -11.87 0.20
CA THR A 18 -3.27 -10.56 0.90
C THR A 18 -2.75 -10.46 2.35
N ALA A 19 -1.48 -10.72 2.70
CA ALA A 19 -0.97 -10.50 4.09
C ALA A 19 0.55 -10.41 4.42
N MET A 20 0.96 -9.47 5.27
CA MET A 20 2.22 -9.42 6.06
C MET A 20 3.35 -8.55 5.48
N VAL A 21 3.97 -7.79 6.38
CA VAL A 21 5.09 -6.90 6.13
C VAL A 21 6.38 -7.71 5.91
N ILE A 22 7.05 -7.43 4.79
CA ILE A 22 8.50 -7.62 4.67
C ILE A 22 9.09 -6.25 4.38
N LEU A 23 9.81 -5.69 5.35
CA LEU A 23 10.71 -4.57 5.08
C LEU A 23 11.96 -5.18 4.43
N LEU A 24 11.99 -5.27 3.10
CA LEU A 24 13.14 -5.80 2.39
C LEU A 24 14.35 -4.89 2.66
N PRO A 25 15.43 -5.39 3.31
CA PRO A 25 16.61 -4.58 3.63
C PRO A 25 17.54 -4.40 2.41
N SER A 26 17.10 -4.85 1.23
CA SER A 26 17.83 -4.88 -0.03
C SER A 26 16.92 -4.35 -1.14
N PRO A 27 17.45 -3.69 -2.18
CA PRO A 27 16.65 -3.31 -3.34
C PRO A 27 16.11 -4.58 -4.00
N SER A 28 14.78 -4.75 -3.98
CA SER A 28 14.10 -5.87 -4.64
C SER A 28 14.48 -5.91 -6.11
N VAL A 29 15.09 -7.01 -6.55
CA VAL A 29 15.65 -7.15 -7.88
C VAL A 29 14.56 -7.64 -8.84
N ALA A 30 14.76 -7.41 -10.14
CA ALA A 30 13.88 -7.96 -11.16
C ALA A 30 13.88 -9.51 -11.08
N GLY A 31 12.70 -10.11 -11.01
CA GLY A 31 12.54 -11.56 -10.82
C GLY A 31 12.31 -12.03 -9.37
N ASP A 32 12.47 -11.16 -8.37
CA ASP A 32 12.09 -11.51 -6.98
C ASP A 32 10.57 -11.75 -6.89
N VAL A 33 10.18 -12.74 -6.07
CA VAL A 33 8.78 -13.12 -5.84
C VAL A 33 8.44 -13.02 -4.36
N PHE A 34 7.32 -12.35 -4.07
CA PHE A 34 6.79 -12.22 -2.71
C PHE A 34 5.35 -12.74 -2.65
N VAL A 35 5.05 -13.44 -1.56
CA VAL A 35 3.71 -13.90 -1.21
C VAL A 35 3.33 -13.25 0.10
N PHE A 36 2.19 -12.57 0.10
CA PHE A 36 1.58 -12.09 1.32
C PHE A 36 0.41 -13.08 1.65
N PRO A 37 0.28 -13.84 2.76
CA PRO A 37 -0.86 -14.75 3.08
C PRO A 37 -2.34 -14.28 2.83
N ARG A 38 -3.22 -14.02 3.82
CA ARG A 38 -4.53 -13.33 3.61
C ARG A 38 -4.98 -12.47 4.80
N GLY A 39 -5.61 -11.33 4.52
CA GLY A 39 -6.20 -10.40 5.49
C GLY A 39 -5.24 -9.45 6.26
N LEU A 40 -3.93 -9.45 6.04
CA LEU A 40 -2.99 -8.56 6.77
C LEU A 40 -2.51 -7.37 5.94
N VAL A 41 -2.14 -6.32 6.66
CA VAL A 41 -1.54 -5.09 6.13
C VAL A 41 -0.19 -5.40 5.47
N HIS A 42 0.03 -4.81 4.30
CA HIS A 42 1.27 -4.85 3.53
C HIS A 42 1.38 -3.54 2.73
N PHE A 43 2.59 -3.15 2.34
CA PHE A 43 2.84 -1.95 1.53
C PHE A 43 4.01 -2.18 0.57
N GLN A 44 4.14 -1.36 -0.46
CA GLN A 44 5.33 -1.29 -1.31
C GLN A 44 5.88 0.13 -1.29
N ARG A 45 7.21 0.26 -1.30
CA ARG A 45 7.92 1.54 -1.44
C ARG A 45 9.05 1.35 -2.45
N ASN A 46 9.08 2.17 -3.50
CA ASN A 46 10.26 2.23 -4.36
C ASN A 46 11.40 2.89 -3.57
N ALA A 47 12.53 2.18 -3.44
CA ALA A 47 13.72 2.65 -2.74
C ALA A 47 14.87 3.02 -3.68
N GLY A 48 14.70 2.85 -5.00
CA GLY A 48 15.67 3.26 -6.01
C GLY A 48 15.26 4.53 -6.76
N ASP A 49 16.23 5.14 -7.44
CA ASP A 49 16.06 6.45 -8.11
C ASP A 49 15.31 6.40 -9.45
N GLY A 50 15.05 5.20 -9.97
CA GLY A 50 14.36 4.97 -11.25
C GLY A 50 12.93 4.42 -11.06
N PRO A 51 12.07 4.50 -12.09
CA PRO A 51 10.75 3.87 -12.07
C PRO A 51 10.83 2.35 -11.79
N ALA A 52 9.92 1.87 -10.95
CA ALA A 52 9.78 0.45 -10.61
C ALA A 52 8.36 -0.02 -10.95
N ALA A 53 8.23 -1.30 -11.36
CA ALA A 53 6.96 -1.92 -11.69
C ALA A 53 6.84 -3.30 -11.03
N VAL A 54 5.62 -3.65 -10.64
CA VAL A 54 5.27 -4.91 -9.99
C VAL A 54 4.09 -5.51 -10.72
N LEU A 55 4.15 -6.81 -11.05
CA LEU A 55 3.00 -7.57 -11.51
C LEU A 55 2.38 -8.30 -10.32
N SER A 56 1.10 -8.02 -10.03
CA SER A 56 0.36 -8.65 -8.93
C SER A 56 -0.73 -9.60 -9.43
N ALA A 57 -0.85 -10.77 -8.79
CA ALA A 57 -1.90 -11.75 -9.06
C ALA A 57 -2.62 -12.18 -7.77
N PHE A 58 -3.94 -12.36 -7.84
CA PHE A 58 -4.80 -12.71 -6.70
C PHE A 58 -5.54 -14.04 -6.94
N ASN A 59 -5.84 -14.77 -5.87
CA ASN A 59 -6.65 -16.01 -5.92
C ASN A 59 -8.17 -15.78 -5.77
N SER A 60 -8.64 -14.56 -6.04
CA SER A 60 -10.06 -14.18 -6.05
C SER A 60 -10.33 -13.24 -7.21
N GLN A 61 -11.49 -13.39 -7.85
CA GLN A 61 -11.99 -12.44 -8.86
C GLN A 61 -12.43 -11.12 -8.22
N LEU A 62 -12.79 -11.16 -6.93
CA LEU A 62 -13.13 -10.01 -6.09
C LEU A 62 -12.16 -10.00 -4.89
N PRO A 63 -10.88 -9.59 -5.09
CA PRO A 63 -9.91 -9.58 -3.99
C PRO A 63 -10.20 -8.46 -2.98
N GLY A 64 -10.74 -7.34 -3.47
CA GLY A 64 -10.91 -6.11 -2.70
C GLY A 64 -9.59 -5.43 -2.36
N THR A 65 -9.64 -4.13 -2.09
CA THR A 65 -8.52 -3.37 -1.53
C THR A 65 -9.07 -2.42 -0.48
N GLN A 66 -8.38 -2.29 0.66
CA GLN A 66 -8.72 -1.33 1.69
C GLN A 66 -7.47 -0.51 2.03
N SER A 67 -7.54 0.80 1.83
CA SER A 67 -6.45 1.70 2.20
C SER A 67 -6.58 2.00 3.68
N LEU A 68 -5.62 1.54 4.49
CA LEU A 68 -5.64 1.74 5.93
C LEU A 68 -5.70 3.22 6.32
N ALA A 69 -4.96 4.08 5.60
CA ALA A 69 -4.99 5.53 5.84
C ALA A 69 -6.36 6.15 5.53
N ALA A 70 -7.01 5.75 4.43
CA ALA A 70 -8.34 6.24 4.09
C ALA A 70 -9.42 5.70 5.05
N ALA A 71 -9.36 4.41 5.39
CA ALA A 71 -10.30 3.77 6.31
C ALA A 71 -10.28 4.34 7.73
N LEU A 72 -9.15 4.93 8.16
CA LEU A 72 -9.01 5.55 9.47
C LEU A 72 -9.28 7.07 9.46
N PHE A 73 -8.79 7.79 8.45
CA PHE A 73 -8.73 9.26 8.45
C PHE A 73 -9.51 9.94 7.31
N ALA A 74 -10.14 9.18 6.41
CA ALA A 74 -10.99 9.71 5.34
C ALA A 74 -12.24 8.85 5.11
N ALA A 75 -12.70 8.13 6.15
CA ALA A 75 -13.90 7.31 6.12
C ALA A 75 -15.17 8.18 6.03
N SER A 76 -16.25 7.62 5.49
CA SER A 76 -17.58 8.23 5.47
C SER A 76 -18.61 7.24 6.02
N PRO A 77 -19.26 7.53 7.17
CA PRO A 77 -19.02 8.67 8.06
C PRO A 77 -17.62 8.63 8.69
N GLU A 78 -17.13 9.79 9.14
CA GLU A 78 -15.81 9.90 9.76
C GLU A 78 -15.71 9.18 11.11
N LEU A 79 -14.52 8.67 11.43
CA LEU A 79 -14.23 8.16 12.76
C LEU A 79 -14.08 9.34 13.77
N PRO A 80 -14.63 9.24 15.00
CA PRO A 80 -14.52 10.32 15.98
C PRO A 80 -13.07 10.59 16.39
N ASP A 81 -12.67 11.87 16.45
CA ASP A 81 -11.27 12.25 16.71
C ASP A 81 -10.78 11.78 18.08
N ALA A 82 -11.66 11.70 19.08
CA ALA A 82 -11.33 11.16 20.39
C ALA A 82 -10.94 9.67 20.36
N VAL A 83 -11.49 8.88 19.43
CA VAL A 83 -11.14 7.47 19.24
C VAL A 83 -9.76 7.36 18.59
N LEU A 84 -9.52 8.14 17.53
CA LEU A 84 -8.23 8.18 16.83
C LEU A 84 -7.11 8.71 17.75
N ALA A 85 -7.36 9.81 18.46
CA ALA A 85 -6.44 10.40 19.43
C ALA A 85 -6.03 9.38 20.52
N LYS A 86 -7.01 8.65 21.07
CA LYS A 86 -6.75 7.61 22.08
C LYS A 86 -6.01 6.39 21.50
N ALA A 87 -6.37 5.95 20.29
CA ALA A 87 -5.77 4.79 19.64
C ALA A 87 -4.31 5.04 19.23
N PHE A 88 -4.01 6.24 18.73
CA PHE A 88 -2.66 6.63 18.28
C PHE A 88 -1.83 7.36 19.34
N GLN A 89 -2.40 7.63 20.52
CA GLN A 89 -1.77 8.37 21.63
C GLN A 89 -1.28 9.78 21.23
N VAL A 90 -2.11 10.49 20.47
CA VAL A 90 -1.84 11.86 19.96
C VAL A 90 -2.96 12.83 20.33
N GLY A 91 -2.73 14.13 20.17
CA GLY A 91 -3.78 15.14 20.31
C GLY A 91 -4.79 15.11 19.16
N THR A 92 -6.01 15.61 19.40
CA THR A 92 -7.02 15.77 18.33
C THR A 92 -6.52 16.67 17.20
N LYS A 93 -5.77 17.73 17.52
CA LYS A 93 -5.13 18.60 16.52
C LYS A 93 -4.18 17.85 15.58
N GLU A 94 -3.58 16.75 16.02
CA GLU A 94 -2.72 15.89 15.19
C GLU A 94 -3.58 14.98 14.30
N VAL A 95 -4.70 14.47 14.82
CA VAL A 95 -5.72 13.75 14.02
C VAL A 95 -6.26 14.65 12.91
N ASP A 96 -6.66 15.89 13.23
CA ASP A 96 -7.18 16.87 12.26
C ASP A 96 -6.18 17.15 11.13
N LYS A 97 -4.89 17.31 11.48
CA LYS A 97 -3.80 17.49 10.51
C LYS A 97 -3.68 16.28 9.58
N ILE A 98 -3.85 15.05 10.08
CA ILE A 98 -3.78 13.83 9.26
C ILE A 98 -5.01 13.72 8.36
N LYS A 99 -6.22 13.92 8.90
CA LYS A 99 -7.47 13.97 8.12
C LYS A 99 -7.38 14.98 6.97
N ALA A 100 -6.95 16.22 7.26
CA ALA A 100 -6.79 17.27 6.25
C ALA A 100 -5.78 16.95 5.13
N ARG A 101 -4.79 16.08 5.38
CA ARG A 101 -3.82 15.61 4.37
C ARG A 101 -4.36 14.48 3.49
N LEU A 102 -5.39 13.76 3.96
CA LEU A 102 -5.98 12.60 3.30
C LEU A 102 -7.39 12.86 2.75
N ALA A 103 -7.98 14.01 3.06
CA ALA A 103 -9.26 14.46 2.52
C ALA A 103 -9.24 14.43 0.98
N PRO A 104 -10.32 13.93 0.34
CA PRO A 104 -10.41 13.93 -1.12
C PRO A 104 -10.31 15.37 -1.64
N LYS A 105 -9.48 15.60 -2.66
CA LYS A 105 -9.48 16.87 -3.38
C LYS A 105 -10.89 17.11 -3.92
N LYS A 106 -11.46 18.28 -3.59
CA LYS A 106 -12.66 18.77 -4.28
C LYS A 106 -12.32 18.88 -5.78
N ALA A 107 -13.16 18.26 -6.60
CA ALA A 107 -13.14 18.38 -8.05
C ALA A 107 -13.56 19.79 -8.49
#